data_AF-A0A3Q1GKK1-F1
#
_entry.id   AF-A0A3Q1GKK1-F1
#
_cell.length_a   1.000
_cell.length_b   1.000
_cell.length_c   1.000
_cell.angle_alpha   90.00
_cell.angle_beta   90.00
_cell.angle_gamma   90.00
#
_symmetry.space_group_name_H-M   'P 1'
#
loop_
_entity.id
_entity.type
_entity.pdbx_description
1 polymer ?
#
loop_
_entity_poly.entity_id
_entity_poly.type
_entity_poly.pdbx_seq_one_letter_code
_entity_poly.pdbx_strand_id
1 'polypeptide(L)'
;MDHGEPRRAEKRRRRRRVALCVVAVLLLVIIVAVVLGVTLRKETETNQFQSVFLSRCETFKGNNCQKIWETFQQAYVNRDPCKVPMEAYDPLVTAAPFKPTCNRVMFWSKTKVVVHEFTEKTDCFVTLEDTLLGYVLDGLTWCGKEGSSETFTTDCPVWTDCENNTVSSFWKRVSAAYADIACGNVSAMLNGSIAVPFSPTSIFGSIEVKGLNATRVNSLTVVLVTEEENVTNCTDASLKVLQKELPAGINYGCEEVPESQLQECGSDPQRPCGSCW
;
A
#
# COMPACT_ATOMS: atom_id res chain seq x y z
N MET A 1 40.78 -33.85 -67.00
CA MET A 1 40.82 -33.73 -65.53
C MET A 1 41.84 -32.63 -65.28
N ASP A 2 41.55 -31.42 -64.82
CA ASP A 2 40.65 -30.99 -63.75
C ASP A 2 40.45 -29.47 -63.89
N HIS A 3 39.21 -29.00 -64.07
CA HIS A 3 38.85 -27.57 -64.23
C HIS A 3 37.72 -27.15 -63.27
N GLY A 4 37.67 -27.73 -62.06
CA GLY A 4 36.54 -27.58 -61.14
C GLY A 4 36.75 -26.75 -59.84
N GLU A 5 37.97 -26.49 -59.41
CA GLU A 5 38.22 -26.11 -58.00
C GLU A 5 38.03 -24.63 -57.59
N PRO A 6 38.40 -23.57 -58.37
CA PRO A 6 38.35 -22.19 -57.85
C PRO A 6 36.90 -21.65 -57.74
N ARG A 7 35.99 -22.06 -58.63
CA ARG A 7 34.57 -21.66 -58.61
C ARG A 7 33.79 -22.22 -57.41
N ARG A 8 34.25 -23.33 -56.84
CA ARG A 8 33.55 -24.04 -55.74
C ARG A 8 33.81 -23.36 -54.38
N ALA A 9 35.04 -22.89 -54.15
CA ALA A 9 35.43 -22.17 -52.95
C ALA A 9 34.75 -20.79 -52.83
N GLU A 10 34.66 -20.05 -53.93
CA GLU A 10 34.02 -18.73 -53.98
C GLU A 10 32.50 -18.80 -53.76
N LYS A 11 31.83 -19.80 -54.36
CA LYS A 11 30.42 -20.13 -54.09
C LYS A 11 30.17 -20.44 -52.61
N ARG A 12 31.07 -21.18 -51.96
CA ARG A 12 30.99 -21.55 -50.54
C ARG A 12 31.14 -20.31 -49.63
N ARG A 13 32.08 -19.42 -49.96
CA ARG A 13 32.29 -18.14 -49.25
C ARG A 13 31.10 -17.21 -49.39
N ARG A 14 30.53 -17.09 -50.59
CA ARG A 14 29.32 -16.29 -50.86
C ARG A 14 28.10 -16.85 -50.14
N ARG A 15 27.90 -18.17 -50.13
CA ARG A 15 26.83 -18.83 -49.36
C ARG A 15 26.97 -18.63 -47.85
N ARG A 16 28.20 -18.70 -47.31
CA ARG A 16 28.46 -18.38 -45.88
C ARG A 16 28.16 -16.93 -45.56
N ARG A 17 28.57 -15.97 -46.41
CA ARG A 17 28.23 -14.54 -46.23
C ARG A 17 26.72 -14.31 -46.27
N VAL A 18 26.01 -14.90 -47.24
CA VAL A 18 24.54 -14.79 -47.32
C VAL A 18 23.88 -15.40 -46.09
N ALA A 19 24.31 -16.59 -45.64
CA ALA A 19 23.78 -17.21 -44.43
C ALA A 19 24.02 -16.35 -43.17
N LEU A 20 25.23 -15.77 -43.02
CA LEU A 20 25.54 -14.85 -41.93
C LEU A 20 24.67 -13.58 -41.97
N CYS A 21 24.44 -13.01 -43.16
CA CYS A 21 23.54 -11.87 -43.32
C CYS A 21 22.10 -12.23 -42.94
N VAL A 22 21.61 -13.39 -43.37
CA VAL A 22 20.25 -13.86 -43.02
C VAL A 22 20.12 -14.04 -41.50
N VAL A 23 21.11 -14.65 -40.85
CA VAL A 23 21.12 -14.81 -39.39
C VAL A 23 21.15 -13.44 -38.69
N ALA A 24 21.97 -12.51 -39.16
CA ALA A 24 22.03 -11.16 -38.58
C ALA A 24 20.70 -10.40 -38.72
N VAL A 25 20.03 -10.52 -39.87
CA VAL A 25 18.71 -9.92 -40.10
C VAL A 25 17.66 -10.55 -39.19
N LEU A 26 17.65 -11.89 -39.06
CA LEU A 26 16.73 -12.58 -38.15
C LEU A 26 16.94 -12.15 -36.69
N LEU A 27 18.19 -12.03 -36.24
CA LEU A 27 18.49 -11.54 -34.89
C LEU A 27 18.00 -10.11 -34.68
N LEU A 28 18.20 -9.22 -35.67
CA LEU A 28 17.68 -7.85 -35.60
C LEU A 28 16.15 -7.83 -35.51
N VAL A 29 15.44 -8.63 -36.31
CA VAL A 29 13.97 -8.72 -36.26
C VAL A 29 13.49 -9.22 -34.90
N ILE A 30 14.16 -10.23 -34.33
CA ILE A 30 13.84 -10.74 -32.98
C ILE A 30 14.06 -9.65 -31.93
N ILE A 31 15.19 -8.94 -31.96
CA ILE A 31 15.48 -7.85 -31.02
C ILE A 31 14.40 -6.76 -31.12
N VAL A 32 14.06 -6.32 -32.33
CA VAL A 32 13.02 -5.30 -32.54
C VAL A 32 11.66 -5.77 -32.03
N ALA A 33 11.27 -7.01 -32.33
CA ALA A 33 10.00 -7.58 -31.87
C ALA A 33 9.94 -7.68 -30.33
N VAL A 34 11.04 -8.09 -29.69
CA VAL A 34 11.15 -8.15 -28.23
C VAL A 34 11.07 -6.74 -27.63
N VAL A 35 11.82 -5.78 -28.16
CA VAL A 35 11.78 -4.38 -27.68
C VAL A 35 10.37 -3.81 -27.80
N LEU A 36 9.73 -3.95 -28.97
CA LEU A 36 8.36 -3.47 -29.19
C LEU A 36 7.35 -4.15 -28.26
N GLY A 37 7.46 -5.46 -28.06
CA GLY A 37 6.60 -6.20 -27.14
C GLY A 37 6.74 -5.73 -25.70
N VAL A 38 7.98 -5.46 -25.25
CA VAL A 38 8.26 -4.94 -23.91
C VAL A 38 7.74 -3.51 -23.75
N THR A 39 7.93 -2.63 -24.75
CA THR A 39 7.44 -1.24 -24.67
C THR A 39 5.92 -1.17 -24.62
N LEU A 40 5.22 -1.92 -25.48
CA LEU A 40 3.75 -1.93 -25.52
C LEU A 40 3.15 -2.48 -24.22
N ARG A 41 3.77 -3.52 -23.65
CA ARG A 41 3.33 -4.08 -22.37
C ARG A 41 3.47 -3.05 -21.24
N LYS A 42 4.59 -2.35 -21.16
CA LYS A 42 4.83 -1.32 -20.15
C LYS A 42 3.88 -0.13 -20.24
N GLU A 43 3.60 0.35 -21.45
CA GLU A 43 2.60 1.39 -21.66
C GLU A 43 1.24 0.94 -21.16
N THR A 44 0.86 -0.32 -21.44
CA THR A 44 -0.42 -0.89 -21.00
C THR A 44 -0.52 -0.97 -19.48
N GLU A 45 0.52 -1.47 -18.80
CA GLU A 45 0.55 -1.60 -17.33
C GLU A 45 0.52 -0.21 -16.65
N THR A 46 1.28 0.77 -17.17
CA THR A 46 1.28 2.15 -16.65
C THR A 46 -0.09 2.81 -16.83
N ASN A 47 -0.70 2.66 -18.01
CA ASN A 47 -2.02 3.19 -18.30
C ASN A 47 -3.10 2.54 -17.41
N GLN A 48 -2.96 1.25 -17.12
CA GLN A 48 -3.89 0.54 -16.23
C GLN A 48 -3.79 1.07 -14.79
N PHE A 49 -2.57 1.27 -14.27
CA PHE A 49 -2.38 1.78 -12.91
C PHE A 49 -2.96 3.19 -12.74
N GLN A 50 -2.67 4.10 -13.66
CA GLN A 50 -3.26 5.45 -13.66
C GLN A 50 -4.79 5.39 -13.77
N SER A 51 -5.32 4.54 -14.66
CA SER A 51 -6.77 4.37 -14.82
C SER A 51 -7.46 3.88 -13.54
N VAL A 52 -6.86 2.90 -12.84
CA VAL A 52 -7.37 2.42 -11.55
C VAL A 52 -7.34 3.54 -10.50
N PHE A 53 -6.23 4.28 -10.41
CA PHE A 53 -6.09 5.40 -9.47
C PHE A 53 -7.18 6.47 -9.72
N LEU A 54 -7.31 6.92 -10.97
CA LEU A 54 -8.26 7.97 -11.34
C LEU A 54 -9.70 7.50 -11.11
N SER A 55 -10.03 6.28 -11.54
CA SER A 55 -11.36 5.68 -11.32
C SER A 55 -11.73 5.63 -9.84
N ARG A 56 -10.81 5.19 -8.97
CA ARG A 56 -11.01 5.18 -7.52
C ARG A 56 -11.12 6.59 -6.94
N CYS A 57 -10.35 7.55 -7.44
CA CYS A 57 -10.39 8.92 -6.94
C CYS A 57 -11.73 9.61 -7.25
N GLU A 58 -12.29 9.37 -8.43
CA GLU A 58 -13.57 9.97 -8.86
C GLU A 58 -14.78 9.50 -8.03
N THR A 59 -14.64 8.44 -7.21
CA THR A 59 -15.67 8.08 -6.22
C THR A 59 -15.80 9.14 -5.12
N PHE A 60 -14.73 9.90 -4.85
CA PHE A 60 -14.71 11.01 -3.90
C PHE A 60 -14.99 12.34 -4.62
N LYS A 61 -16.23 12.82 -4.51
CA LYS A 61 -16.67 14.08 -5.14
C LYS A 61 -15.86 15.29 -4.67
N GLY A 62 -15.59 16.22 -5.59
CA GLY A 62 -15.01 17.53 -5.30
C GLY A 62 -13.48 17.60 -5.31
N ASN A 63 -12.81 16.53 -5.75
CA ASN A 63 -11.36 16.47 -5.85
C ASN A 63 -10.89 16.69 -7.30
N ASN A 64 -9.71 17.28 -7.47
CA ASN A 64 -9.05 17.31 -8.77
C ASN A 64 -8.17 16.06 -8.90
N CYS A 65 -8.77 14.94 -9.29
CA CYS A 65 -8.11 13.63 -9.31
C CYS A 65 -6.87 13.60 -10.21
N GLN A 66 -6.90 14.30 -11.34
CA GLN A 66 -5.74 14.46 -12.21
C GLN A 66 -4.60 15.18 -11.50
N LYS A 67 -4.90 16.25 -10.75
CA LYS A 67 -3.88 16.97 -9.98
C LYS A 67 -3.31 16.12 -8.85
N ILE A 68 -4.15 15.37 -8.14
CA ILE A 68 -3.72 14.48 -7.06
C ILE A 68 -2.81 13.38 -7.62
N TRP A 69 -3.16 12.80 -8.77
CA TRP A 69 -2.33 11.83 -9.49
C TRP A 69 -0.95 12.41 -9.84
N GLU A 70 -0.91 13.58 -10.47
CA GLU A 70 0.35 14.25 -10.83
C GLU A 70 1.21 14.55 -9.59
N THR A 71 0.60 14.96 -8.49
CA THR A 71 1.30 15.21 -7.22
C THR A 71 1.79 13.91 -6.59
N PHE A 72 1.03 12.82 -6.68
CA PHE A 72 1.44 11.50 -6.20
C PHE A 72 2.68 10.99 -6.94
N GLN A 73 2.74 11.13 -8.26
CA GLN A 73 3.89 10.69 -9.06
C GLN A 73 5.21 11.41 -8.69
N GLN A 74 5.14 12.68 -8.28
CA GLN A 74 6.33 13.47 -7.91
C GLN A 74 7.12 12.89 -6.74
N ALA A 75 6.47 12.08 -5.90
CA ALA A 75 7.12 11.47 -4.74
C ALA A 75 8.18 10.43 -5.14
N TYR A 76 7.98 9.72 -6.27
CA TYR A 76 8.77 8.52 -6.58
C TYR A 76 9.31 8.45 -8.01
N VAL A 77 8.69 9.15 -8.98
CA VAL A 77 9.18 9.15 -10.37
C VAL A 77 10.59 9.73 -10.43
N ASN A 78 11.45 9.13 -11.27
CA ASN A 78 12.86 9.47 -11.40
C ASN A 78 13.66 9.38 -10.09
N ARG A 79 13.27 8.47 -9.18
CA ARG A 79 14.00 8.20 -7.94
C ARG A 79 14.40 6.74 -7.83
N ASP A 80 15.46 6.50 -7.06
CA ASP A 80 15.81 5.16 -6.58
C ASP A 80 14.65 4.64 -5.72
N PRO A 81 14.04 3.49 -6.08
CA PRO A 81 12.83 3.00 -5.43
C PRO A 81 13.04 2.59 -3.97
N CYS A 82 14.30 2.49 -3.50
CA CYS A 82 14.68 2.24 -2.11
C CYS A 82 15.10 3.50 -1.32
N LYS A 83 15.09 4.67 -1.95
CA LYS A 83 15.48 5.95 -1.33
C LYS A 83 14.38 6.99 -1.45
N VAL A 84 13.15 6.57 -1.19
CA VAL A 84 11.99 7.46 -1.15
C VAL A 84 11.64 7.73 0.32
N PRO A 85 11.97 8.89 0.89
CA PRO A 85 11.56 9.22 2.26
C PRO A 85 10.05 9.47 2.34
N MET A 86 9.43 9.29 3.51
CA MET A 86 7.99 9.49 3.68
C MET A 86 7.55 10.94 3.40
N GLU A 87 8.43 11.91 3.67
CA GLU A 87 8.25 13.34 3.40
C GLU A 87 8.12 13.64 1.90
N ALA A 88 8.57 12.73 1.02
CA ALA A 88 8.35 12.87 -0.42
C ALA A 88 6.84 12.92 -0.78
N TYR A 89 5.98 12.40 0.09
CA TYR A 89 4.52 12.43 -0.05
C TYR A 89 3.84 13.60 0.71
N ASP A 90 4.58 14.51 1.35
CA ASP A 90 4.01 15.72 1.97
C ASP A 90 3.12 16.54 1.01
N PRO A 91 3.55 16.80 -0.25
CA PRO A 91 2.72 17.53 -1.21
C PRO A 91 1.41 16.81 -1.51
N LEU A 92 1.41 15.47 -1.51
CA LEU A 92 0.21 14.67 -1.77
C LEU A 92 -0.80 14.79 -0.62
N VAL A 93 -0.34 14.68 0.63
CA VAL A 93 -1.20 14.89 1.81
C VAL A 93 -1.74 16.32 1.85
N THR A 94 -0.97 17.30 1.37
CA THR A 94 -1.44 18.69 1.24
C THR A 94 -2.50 18.84 0.14
N ALA A 95 -2.34 18.15 -0.99
CA ALA A 95 -3.28 18.18 -2.11
C ALA A 95 -4.60 17.45 -1.83
N ALA A 96 -4.57 16.43 -0.97
CA ALA A 96 -5.73 15.65 -0.55
C ALA A 96 -5.74 15.49 0.98
N PRO A 97 -6.09 16.56 1.72
CA PRO A 97 -6.01 16.56 3.17
C PRO A 97 -7.07 15.66 3.80
N PHE A 98 -6.67 14.96 4.86
CA PHE A 98 -7.58 14.17 5.69
C PHE A 98 -8.50 15.08 6.48
N LYS A 99 -9.75 14.63 6.68
CA LYS A 99 -10.75 15.35 7.47
C LYS A 99 -10.93 14.65 8.82
N PRO A 100 -10.96 15.38 9.95
CA PRO A 100 -11.25 14.79 11.25
C PRO A 100 -12.62 14.11 11.29
N THR A 101 -12.67 12.87 11.76
CA THR A 101 -13.89 12.08 12.00
C THR A 101 -13.94 11.66 13.48
N CYS A 102 -14.17 12.64 14.36
CA CYS A 102 -14.04 12.40 15.80
C CYS A 102 -14.96 11.28 16.29
N ASN A 103 -14.44 10.47 17.23
CA ASN A 103 -15.09 9.28 17.78
C ASN A 103 -15.32 8.12 16.78
N ARG A 104 -14.80 8.22 15.55
CA ARG A 104 -15.02 7.23 14.49
C ARG A 104 -13.73 6.65 13.92
N VAL A 105 -12.56 7.18 14.31
CA VAL A 105 -11.27 6.68 13.80
C VAL A 105 -11.03 5.24 14.29
N MET A 106 -10.80 4.34 13.35
CA MET A 106 -10.41 2.95 13.57
C MET A 106 -9.06 2.69 12.91
N PHE A 107 -8.05 2.44 13.75
CA PHE A 107 -6.79 1.87 13.32
C PHE A 107 -6.89 0.35 13.27
N TRP A 108 -5.92 -0.30 12.65
CA TRP A 108 -5.87 -1.75 12.65
C TRP A 108 -4.44 -2.24 12.46
N SER A 109 -4.15 -3.46 12.94
CA SER A 109 -2.87 -4.12 12.71
C SER A 109 -3.05 -5.62 12.64
N LYS A 110 -2.72 -6.19 11.47
CA LYS A 110 -2.88 -7.61 11.12
C LYS A 110 -4.34 -8.12 11.17
N THR A 111 -5.29 -7.23 10.94
CA THR A 111 -6.75 -7.45 10.98
C THR A 111 -7.48 -6.85 9.78
N LYS A 112 -6.76 -6.58 8.68
CA LYS A 112 -7.27 -5.87 7.49
C LYS A 112 -8.61 -6.41 6.98
N VAL A 113 -8.73 -7.73 6.85
CA VAL A 113 -9.95 -8.36 6.31
C VAL A 113 -11.13 -8.09 7.26
N VAL A 114 -10.97 -8.43 8.54
CA VAL A 114 -12.02 -8.28 9.55
C VAL A 114 -12.46 -6.82 9.71
N VAL A 115 -11.52 -5.87 9.77
CA VAL A 115 -11.86 -4.46 9.96
C VAL A 115 -12.63 -3.89 8.76
N HIS A 116 -12.24 -4.21 7.53
CA HIS A 116 -12.95 -3.71 6.35
C HIS A 116 -14.31 -4.38 6.17
N GLU A 117 -14.43 -5.68 6.43
CA GLU A 117 -15.75 -6.33 6.43
C GLU A 117 -16.70 -5.71 7.47
N PHE A 118 -16.16 -5.23 8.59
CA PHE A 118 -16.93 -4.54 9.62
C PHE A 118 -17.30 -3.10 9.24
N THR A 119 -16.35 -2.31 8.72
CA THR A 119 -16.60 -0.90 8.34
C THR A 119 -17.38 -0.76 7.03
N GLU A 120 -17.34 -1.74 6.13
CA GLU A 120 -18.18 -1.72 4.92
C GLU A 120 -19.67 -1.92 5.24
N LYS A 121 -19.97 -2.68 6.30
CA LYS A 121 -21.36 -2.97 6.71
C LYS A 121 -21.93 -1.93 7.66
N THR A 122 -21.09 -1.08 8.26
CA THR A 122 -21.51 -0.10 9.28
C THR A 122 -20.93 1.28 9.01
N ASP A 123 -21.75 2.34 9.09
CA ASP A 123 -21.25 3.73 9.05
C ASP A 123 -20.69 4.18 10.42
N CYS A 124 -20.09 3.26 11.17
CA CYS A 124 -19.66 3.50 12.53
C CYS A 124 -18.24 4.07 12.59
N PHE A 125 -17.33 3.39 11.92
CA PHE A 125 -15.92 3.69 11.98
C PHE A 125 -15.36 3.97 10.60
N VAL A 126 -14.24 4.68 10.59
CA VAL A 126 -13.50 5.06 9.39
C VAL A 126 -12.09 4.53 9.58
N THR A 127 -11.63 3.69 8.67
CA THR A 127 -10.23 3.26 8.57
C THR A 127 -9.46 4.22 7.67
N LEU A 128 -8.14 4.08 7.62
CA LEU A 128 -7.32 4.84 6.68
C LEU A 128 -7.77 4.57 5.23
N GLU A 129 -8.08 3.32 4.90
CA GLU A 129 -8.49 2.88 3.57
C GLU A 129 -9.90 3.33 3.17
N ASP A 130 -10.71 3.81 4.12
CA ASP A 130 -12.01 4.47 3.84
C ASP A 130 -11.83 5.95 3.44
N THR A 131 -10.62 6.49 3.55
CA THR A 131 -10.28 7.87 3.13
C THR A 131 -9.81 7.89 1.68
N LEU A 132 -9.79 9.07 1.03
CA LEU A 132 -9.38 9.22 -0.36
C LEU A 132 -8.01 8.58 -0.64
N LEU A 133 -6.97 8.97 0.08
CA LEU A 133 -5.60 8.49 -0.20
C LEU A 133 -5.42 7.01 0.15
N GLY A 134 -6.06 6.52 1.22
CA GLY A 134 -6.03 5.10 1.55
C GLY A 134 -6.75 4.27 0.48
N TYR A 135 -7.98 4.64 0.12
CA TYR A 135 -8.81 3.93 -0.85
C TYR A 135 -8.15 3.82 -2.24
N VAL A 136 -7.65 4.95 -2.76
CA VAL A 136 -7.12 5.01 -4.13
C VAL A 136 -5.87 4.15 -4.32
N LEU A 137 -5.11 3.91 -3.25
CA LEU A 137 -3.85 3.14 -3.30
C LEU A 137 -3.93 1.79 -2.58
N ASP A 138 -5.10 1.44 -2.03
CA ASP A 138 -5.24 0.18 -1.30
C ASP A 138 -4.99 -1.05 -2.19
N GLY A 139 -4.11 -1.92 -1.71
CA GLY A 139 -3.70 -3.14 -2.41
C GLY A 139 -2.89 -2.92 -3.68
N LEU A 140 -2.44 -1.68 -3.97
CA LEU A 140 -1.64 -1.38 -5.15
C LEU A 140 -0.14 -1.37 -4.81
N THR A 141 0.68 -1.62 -5.83
CA THR A 141 2.14 -1.57 -5.75
C THR A 141 2.68 -0.67 -6.86
N TRP A 142 3.60 0.22 -6.52
CA TRP A 142 4.23 1.12 -7.47
C TRP A 142 5.65 1.49 -7.03
N CYS A 143 6.48 1.84 -8.00
CA CYS A 143 7.80 2.39 -7.76
C CYS A 143 8.29 3.20 -8.96
N GLY A 144 9.29 4.04 -8.71
CA GLY A 144 10.04 4.72 -9.76
C GLY A 144 11.33 4.00 -10.11
N LYS A 145 12.09 4.63 -11.00
CA LYS A 145 13.47 4.23 -11.30
C LYS A 145 14.28 5.48 -11.60
N GLU A 146 15.49 5.54 -11.06
CA GLU A 146 16.42 6.63 -11.35
C GLU A 146 16.69 6.72 -12.87
N GLY A 147 16.58 7.92 -13.42
CA GLY A 147 16.67 8.19 -14.85
C GLY A 147 15.41 7.89 -15.66
N SER A 148 14.30 7.47 -15.03
CA SER A 148 13.03 7.14 -15.70
C SER A 148 11.89 8.05 -15.26
N SER A 149 11.09 8.52 -16.22
CA SER A 149 9.81 9.21 -15.95
C SER A 149 8.63 8.24 -15.81
N GLU A 150 8.85 6.93 -15.97
CA GLU A 150 7.80 5.91 -15.91
C GLU A 150 7.45 5.51 -14.47
N THR A 151 6.22 5.01 -14.29
CA THR A 151 5.81 4.29 -13.08
C THR A 151 5.87 2.79 -13.35
N PHE A 152 6.51 2.05 -12.46
CA PHE A 152 6.57 0.58 -12.51
C PHE A 152 5.62 0.00 -11.49
N THR A 153 4.90 -1.07 -11.85
CA THR A 153 4.01 -1.82 -10.95
C THR A 153 4.47 -3.26 -10.71
N THR A 154 5.59 -3.64 -11.32
CA THR A 154 6.27 -4.92 -11.15
C THR A 154 7.72 -4.66 -10.76
N ASP A 155 8.38 -5.66 -10.16
CA ASP A 155 9.78 -5.59 -9.74
C ASP A 155 10.08 -4.41 -8.79
N CYS A 156 9.08 -4.00 -8.02
CA CYS A 156 9.22 -2.97 -7.01
C CYS A 156 9.72 -3.56 -5.67
N PRO A 157 10.62 -2.87 -4.96
CA PRO A 157 11.10 -3.32 -3.66
C PRO A 157 9.94 -3.43 -2.66
N VAL A 158 9.93 -4.53 -1.91
CA VAL A 158 9.02 -4.73 -0.78
C VAL A 158 9.69 -4.32 0.53
N TRP A 159 8.93 -4.37 1.63
CA TRP A 159 9.42 -3.96 2.95
C TRP A 159 10.67 -4.71 3.43
N THR A 160 10.89 -5.96 2.97
CA THR A 160 12.09 -6.74 3.30
C THR A 160 13.32 -6.34 2.50
N ASP A 161 13.14 -5.71 1.33
CA ASP A 161 14.26 -5.35 0.45
C ASP A 161 14.92 -4.05 0.93
N CYS A 162 14.11 -3.07 1.33
CA CYS A 162 14.58 -1.81 1.87
C CYS A 162 13.47 -1.06 2.65
N GLU A 163 13.86 -0.39 3.73
CA GLU A 163 12.94 0.27 4.65
C GLU A 163 12.20 1.47 4.02
N ASN A 164 12.91 2.26 3.22
CA ASN A 164 12.40 3.48 2.59
C ASN A 164 11.99 3.22 1.14
N ASN A 165 11.35 2.06 0.91
CA ASN A 165 10.73 1.79 -0.39
C ASN A 165 9.50 2.67 -0.60
N THR A 166 9.18 2.87 -1.87
CA THR A 166 8.13 3.80 -2.33
C THR A 166 6.76 3.56 -1.66
N VAL A 167 6.34 2.30 -1.51
CA VAL A 167 5.04 1.92 -0.94
C VAL A 167 5.04 2.05 0.58
N SER A 168 6.08 1.54 1.26
CA SER A 168 6.20 1.67 2.71
C SER A 168 6.27 3.12 3.16
N SER A 169 6.97 3.98 2.43
CA SER A 169 7.06 5.41 2.71
C SER A 169 5.73 6.14 2.50
N PHE A 170 4.94 5.73 1.51
CA PHE A 170 3.58 6.24 1.34
C PHE A 170 2.72 5.91 2.56
N TRP A 171 2.63 4.62 2.93
CA TRP A 171 1.79 4.18 4.06
C TRP A 171 2.24 4.81 5.38
N LYS A 172 3.55 4.88 5.64
CA LYS A 172 4.08 5.64 6.79
C LYS A 172 3.57 7.09 6.78
N ARG A 173 3.60 7.77 5.62
CA ARG A 173 3.20 9.18 5.53
C ARG A 173 1.71 9.39 5.74
N VAL A 174 0.86 8.59 5.10
CA VAL A 174 -0.59 8.73 5.22
C VAL A 174 -1.09 8.27 6.59
N SER A 175 -0.50 7.23 7.18
CA SER A 175 -0.75 6.83 8.58
C SER A 175 -0.41 7.96 9.56
N ALA A 176 0.72 8.65 9.37
CA ALA A 176 1.07 9.81 10.18
C ALA A 176 0.03 10.94 10.06
N ALA A 177 -0.41 11.24 8.83
CA ALA A 177 -1.45 12.26 8.60
C ALA A 177 -2.79 11.88 9.22
N TYR A 178 -3.15 10.61 9.15
CA TYR A 178 -4.40 10.08 9.67
C TYR A 178 -4.43 10.10 11.20
N ALA A 179 -3.32 9.71 11.84
CA ALA A 179 -3.16 9.81 13.29
C ALA A 179 -3.17 11.27 13.78
N ASP A 180 -2.54 12.19 13.04
CA ASP A 180 -2.51 13.61 13.40
C ASP A 180 -3.91 14.23 13.45
N ILE A 181 -4.81 13.83 12.53
CA ILE A 181 -6.19 14.33 12.51
C ILE A 181 -7.16 13.60 13.43
N ALA A 182 -6.72 12.54 14.11
CA ALA A 182 -7.56 11.76 15.01
C ALA A 182 -8.06 12.61 16.19
N CYS A 183 -9.28 12.34 16.64
CA CYS A 183 -9.91 13.08 17.74
C CYS A 183 -11.02 12.31 18.44
N GLY A 184 -11.28 12.66 19.70
CA GLY A 184 -12.26 11.99 20.54
C GLY A 184 -11.78 10.61 21.00
N ASN A 185 -12.70 9.66 21.06
CA ASN A 185 -12.40 8.27 21.41
C ASN A 185 -12.06 7.50 20.13
N VAL A 186 -10.85 6.97 20.04
CA VAL A 186 -10.40 6.20 18.88
C VAL A 186 -10.30 4.73 19.20
N SER A 187 -10.38 3.88 18.18
CA SER A 187 -10.31 2.43 18.33
C SER A 187 -9.18 1.83 17.49
N ALA A 188 -8.69 0.66 17.89
CA ALA A 188 -7.75 -0.11 17.09
C ALA A 188 -8.08 -1.61 17.12
N MET A 189 -8.34 -2.21 15.95
CA MET A 189 -8.52 -3.66 15.85
C MET A 189 -7.17 -4.37 15.77
N LEU A 190 -6.85 -5.21 16.75
CA LEU A 190 -5.62 -6.01 16.81
C LEU A 190 -5.95 -7.50 16.76
N ASN A 191 -5.03 -8.30 16.21
CA ASN A 191 -5.21 -9.74 16.06
C ASN A 191 -4.87 -10.46 17.38
N GLY A 192 -5.86 -11.05 18.04
CA GLY A 192 -5.71 -11.86 19.27
C GLY A 192 -5.37 -13.33 19.02
N SER A 193 -5.51 -13.80 17.78
CA SER A 193 -5.16 -15.15 17.32
C SER A 193 -3.65 -15.35 17.08
N ILE A 194 -2.82 -14.37 17.44
CA ILE A 194 -1.36 -14.44 17.32
C ILE A 194 -0.67 -14.16 18.65
N ALA A 195 0.53 -14.72 18.85
CA ALA A 195 1.29 -14.60 20.10
C ALA A 195 1.71 -13.17 20.46
N VAL A 196 1.81 -12.26 19.47
CA VAL A 196 2.23 -10.87 19.67
C VAL A 196 1.29 -9.93 18.88
N PRO A 197 0.15 -9.53 19.47
CA PRO A 197 -0.83 -8.63 18.85
C PRO A 197 -0.27 -7.25 18.49
N PHE A 198 0.63 -6.72 19.33
CA PHE A 198 1.22 -5.40 19.16
C PHE A 198 2.74 -5.45 18.93
N SER A 199 3.24 -4.64 18.00
CA SER A 199 4.67 -4.38 17.83
C SER A 199 4.94 -2.87 17.87
N PRO A 200 5.89 -2.38 18.68
CA PRO A 200 6.28 -0.96 18.68
C PRO A 200 6.98 -0.52 17.39
N THR A 201 7.37 -1.47 16.53
CA THR A 201 8.03 -1.20 15.24
C THR A 201 7.08 -1.30 14.03
N SER A 202 5.82 -1.70 14.23
CA SER A 202 4.83 -1.66 13.14
C SER A 202 4.46 -0.22 12.79
N ILE A 203 3.80 0.02 11.65
CA ILE A 203 3.27 1.35 11.32
C ILE A 203 2.32 1.83 12.42
N PHE A 204 1.41 0.96 12.88
CA PHE A 204 0.52 1.27 14.01
C PHE A 204 1.29 1.71 15.25
N GLY A 205 2.31 0.96 15.69
CA GLY A 205 3.07 1.30 16.91
C GLY A 205 4.05 2.46 16.77
N SER A 206 4.78 2.52 15.65
CA SER A 206 5.87 3.48 15.47
C SER A 206 5.45 4.82 14.87
N ILE A 207 4.32 4.86 14.15
CA ILE A 207 3.82 6.06 13.48
C ILE A 207 2.49 6.48 14.09
N GLU A 208 1.49 5.61 14.10
CA GLU A 208 0.11 6.02 14.41
C GLU A 208 -0.07 6.30 15.90
N VAL A 209 0.27 5.33 16.77
CA VAL A 209 0.22 5.48 18.23
C VAL A 209 1.03 6.68 18.71
N LYS A 210 2.24 6.85 18.18
CA LYS A 210 3.13 7.96 18.54
C LYS A 210 2.66 9.31 18.01
N GLY A 211 1.91 9.30 16.90
CA GLY A 211 1.34 10.49 16.27
C GLY A 211 0.06 10.99 16.94
N LEU A 212 -0.56 10.22 17.83
CA LEU A 212 -1.78 10.66 18.51
C LEU A 212 -1.53 11.89 19.38
N ASN A 213 -2.45 12.85 19.32
CA ASN A 213 -2.35 14.08 20.08
C ASN A 213 -3.31 14.06 21.29
N ALA A 214 -2.76 14.02 22.51
CA ALA A 214 -3.53 13.97 23.76
C ALA A 214 -4.44 15.18 24.00
N THR A 215 -4.26 16.29 23.28
CA THR A 215 -5.19 17.44 23.34
C THR A 215 -6.46 17.23 22.49
N ARG A 216 -6.43 16.25 21.58
CA ARG A 216 -7.52 15.96 20.64
C ARG A 216 -8.14 14.59 20.89
N VAL A 217 -7.32 13.62 21.28
CA VAL A 217 -7.70 12.21 21.52
C VAL A 217 -7.87 11.99 23.02
N ASN A 218 -9.03 11.47 23.41
CA ASN A 218 -9.37 11.20 24.81
C ASN A 218 -8.98 9.79 25.23
N SER A 219 -9.16 8.82 24.34
CA SER A 219 -8.91 7.41 24.63
C SER A 219 -8.57 6.62 23.36
N LEU A 220 -7.79 5.56 23.54
CA LEU A 220 -7.61 4.48 22.58
C LEU A 220 -8.18 3.19 23.18
N THR A 221 -9.22 2.63 22.54
CA THR A 221 -9.74 1.30 22.88
C THR A 221 -9.22 0.27 21.88
N VAL A 222 -8.45 -0.69 22.37
CA VAL A 222 -8.08 -1.87 21.58
C VAL A 222 -9.26 -2.83 21.52
N VAL A 223 -9.66 -3.19 20.30
CA VAL A 223 -10.58 -4.29 20.02
C VAL A 223 -9.71 -5.48 19.64
N LEU A 224 -9.43 -6.36 20.61
CA LEU A 224 -8.61 -7.55 20.39
C LEU A 224 -9.50 -8.64 19.79
N VAL A 225 -9.38 -8.83 18.48
CA VAL A 225 -10.19 -9.78 17.72
C VAL A 225 -9.77 -11.20 18.06
N THR A 226 -10.68 -12.01 18.59
CA THR A 226 -10.43 -13.40 18.98
C THR A 226 -11.15 -14.39 18.07
N GLU A 227 -10.52 -15.53 17.84
CA GLU A 227 -11.12 -16.73 17.23
C GLU A 227 -11.33 -17.82 18.28
N GLU A 228 -11.92 -18.96 17.88
CA GLU A 228 -12.25 -20.09 18.79
C GLU A 228 -11.03 -20.63 19.56
N GLU A 229 -9.83 -20.57 18.97
CA GLU A 229 -8.56 -20.94 19.60
C GLU A 229 -7.68 -19.71 19.86
N ASN A 230 -8.16 -18.78 20.69
CA ASN A 230 -7.44 -17.54 20.96
C ASN A 230 -6.06 -17.79 21.60
N VAL A 231 -5.02 -17.16 21.04
CA VAL A 231 -3.64 -17.31 21.49
C VAL A 231 -3.30 -16.31 22.59
N THR A 232 -3.95 -15.14 22.59
CA THR A 232 -3.68 -14.03 23.52
C THR A 232 -4.97 -13.39 24.03
N ASN A 233 -4.81 -12.48 25.01
CA ASN A 233 -5.88 -11.77 25.69
C ASN A 233 -5.43 -10.35 26.05
N CYS A 234 -6.31 -9.52 26.62
CA CYS A 234 -6.00 -8.11 26.91
C CYS A 234 -4.90 -7.91 27.98
N THR A 235 -4.48 -8.98 28.67
CA THR A 235 -3.39 -8.93 29.65
C THR A 235 -2.00 -9.22 29.06
N ASP A 236 -1.94 -9.50 27.75
CA ASP A 236 -0.70 -9.81 27.03
C ASP A 236 0.39 -8.74 27.21
N ALA A 237 1.64 -9.19 27.25
CA ALA A 237 2.77 -8.31 27.49
C ALA A 237 2.94 -7.24 26.40
N SER A 238 2.62 -7.57 25.13
CA SER A 238 2.74 -6.60 24.04
C SER A 238 1.71 -5.48 24.15
N LEU A 239 0.50 -5.75 24.66
CA LEU A 239 -0.53 -4.73 24.91
C LEU A 239 -0.16 -3.80 26.06
N LYS A 240 0.58 -4.31 27.06
CA LYS A 240 1.19 -3.45 28.10
C LYS A 240 2.29 -2.56 27.53
N VAL A 241 2.99 -2.97 26.47
CA VAL A 241 3.94 -2.11 25.76
C VAL A 241 3.18 -1.02 25.01
N LEU A 242 2.09 -1.35 24.30
CA LEU A 242 1.22 -0.35 23.65
C LEU A 242 0.74 0.72 24.64
N GLN A 243 0.25 0.31 25.81
CA GLN A 243 -0.21 1.25 26.84
C GLN A 243 0.90 2.22 27.29
N LYS A 244 2.16 1.78 27.29
CA LYS A 244 3.32 2.63 27.65
C LYS A 244 3.78 3.54 26.52
N GLU A 245 3.60 3.13 25.26
CA GLU A 245 3.95 3.93 24.09
C GLU A 245 2.89 5.01 23.78
N LEU A 246 1.68 4.89 24.35
CA LEU A 246 0.64 5.90 24.21
C LEU A 246 1.08 7.25 24.78
N PRO A 247 0.84 8.35 24.05
CA PRO A 247 1.05 9.71 24.56
C PRO A 247 0.35 9.94 25.89
N ALA A 248 1.05 10.56 26.84
CA ALA A 248 0.52 10.85 28.16
C ALA A 248 -0.75 11.70 28.08
N GLY A 249 -1.81 11.28 28.78
CA GLY A 249 -3.12 11.94 28.77
C GLY A 249 -4.18 11.22 27.93
N ILE A 250 -3.79 10.25 27.10
CA ILE A 250 -4.74 9.39 26.38
C ILE A 250 -5.08 8.17 27.26
N ASN A 251 -6.37 7.95 27.51
CA ASN A 251 -6.83 6.78 28.26
C ASN A 251 -6.68 5.50 27.42
N TYR A 252 -6.32 4.39 28.05
CA TYR A 252 -6.19 3.09 27.40
C TYR A 252 -7.33 2.16 27.84
N GLY A 253 -7.96 1.51 26.87
CA GLY A 253 -8.91 0.41 27.08
C GLY A 253 -8.57 -0.78 26.18
N CYS A 254 -9.01 -1.98 26.56
CA CYS A 254 -8.87 -3.18 25.76
C CYS A 254 -10.07 -4.10 25.99
N GLU A 255 -10.71 -4.53 24.91
CA GLU A 255 -11.84 -5.47 24.92
C GLU A 255 -11.49 -6.68 24.04
N GLU A 256 -11.76 -7.89 24.55
CA GLU A 256 -11.63 -9.14 23.80
C GLU A 256 -12.94 -9.43 23.09
N VAL A 257 -12.92 -9.48 21.75
CA VAL A 257 -14.13 -9.54 20.95
C VAL A 257 -14.03 -10.66 19.93
N PRO A 258 -14.91 -11.68 20.02
CA PRO A 258 -14.98 -12.73 19.01
C PRO A 258 -15.25 -12.16 17.62
N GLU A 259 -14.58 -12.67 16.59
CA GLU A 259 -14.84 -12.25 15.21
C GLU A 259 -16.31 -12.42 14.82
N SER A 260 -16.95 -13.50 15.28
CA SER A 260 -18.38 -13.75 15.07
C SER A 260 -19.27 -12.62 15.62
N GLN A 261 -18.91 -12.04 16.77
CA GLN A 261 -19.63 -10.90 17.34
C GLN A 261 -19.50 -9.65 16.48
N LEU A 262 -18.33 -9.40 15.88
CA LEU A 262 -18.14 -8.29 14.94
C LEU A 262 -18.96 -8.48 13.66
N GLN A 263 -19.02 -9.71 13.14
CA GLN A 263 -19.82 -10.06 11.96
C GLN A 263 -21.32 -9.89 12.22
N GLU A 264 -21.81 -10.33 13.38
CA GLU A 264 -23.18 -10.13 13.83
C GLU A 264 -23.50 -8.65 14.01
N CYS A 265 -22.62 -7.89 14.68
CA CYS A 265 -22.82 -6.46 14.90
C CYS A 265 -22.87 -5.70 13.57
N GLY A 266 -22.01 -6.05 12.62
CA GLY A 266 -22.01 -5.44 11.29
C GLY A 266 -23.31 -5.67 10.51
N SER A 267 -24.06 -6.72 10.84
CA SER A 267 -25.30 -7.08 10.16
C SER A 267 -26.56 -6.43 10.76
N ASP A 268 -26.43 -5.73 11.89
CA ASP A 268 -27.53 -5.03 12.56
C ASP A 268 -27.40 -3.50 12.46
N PRO A 269 -28.05 -2.85 11.49
CA PRO A 269 -27.94 -1.41 11.26
C PRO A 269 -28.59 -0.55 12.37
N GLN A 270 -29.35 -1.13 13.30
CA GLN A 270 -29.92 -0.39 14.44
C GLN A 270 -29.02 -0.41 15.68
N ARG A 271 -27.99 -1.26 15.70
CA ARG A 271 -27.10 -1.41 16.85
C ARG A 271 -26.15 -0.21 16.96
N PRO A 272 -26.05 0.44 18.14
CA PRO A 272 -25.09 1.53 18.33
C PRO A 272 -23.64 1.04 18.18
N CYS A 273 -22.80 1.83 17.52
CA CYS A 273 -21.41 1.48 17.19
C CYS A 273 -20.56 1.03 18.40
N GLY A 274 -20.66 1.73 19.53
CA GLY A 274 -19.94 1.40 20.76
C GLY A 274 -20.55 0.27 21.58
N SER A 275 -21.52 -0.48 21.02
CA SER A 275 -22.09 -1.68 21.64
C SER A 275 -21.65 -2.97 20.94
N CYS A 276 -20.80 -2.86 19.91
CA CYS A 276 -20.17 -4.01 19.27
C CYS A 276 -19.05 -4.62 20.14
N TRP A 277 -18.62 -3.89 21.18
CA TRP A 277 -17.69 -4.30 22.23
C TRP A 277 -17.97 -3.53 23.51
#